data_AF-A0A6G3WZI1-F1
#
_entry.id   AF-A0A6G3WZI1-F1
#
_cell.length_a   1.000
_cell.length_b   1.000
_cell.length_c   1.000
_cell.angle_alpha   90.00
_cell.angle_beta   90.00
_cell.angle_gamma   90.00
#
_symmetry.space_group_name_H-M   'P 1'
#
loop_
_entity.id
_entity.type
_entity.pdbx_description
1 polymer ?
#
loop_
_entity_poly.entity_id
_entity_poly.type
_entity_poly.pdbx_seq_one_letter_code
_entity_poly.pdbx_strand_id
1 'polypeptide(L)' 'AGPLMFVGLMVPHAVRWLTGPDWRWILVYSAVLAPAIVLLADVLGRLIVIPSELQVGVMMPLIGAPVLILLVRGSRVREL' A
#
# COMPACT_ATOMS: atom_id res chain seq x y z
N ALA A 1 7.45 -7.49 12.96
CA ALA A 1 6.92 -7.60 11.58
C ALA A 1 5.55 -6.93 11.54
N GLY A 2 5.37 -5.63 11.35
CA GLY A 2 6.17 -4.62 10.67
C GLY A 2 5.31 -4.08 9.51
N PRO A 3 5.23 -2.77 9.28
CA PRO A 3 4.45 -2.16 8.20
C PRO A 3 4.66 -2.76 6.80
N LEU A 4 5.84 -3.33 6.55
CA LEU A 4 6.19 -3.98 5.28
C LEU A 4 5.25 -5.17 4.95
N MET A 5 4.73 -5.88 5.95
CA MET A 5 3.72 -6.95 5.74
C MET A 5 2.41 -6.39 5.16
N PHE A 6 2.05 -5.16 5.56
CA PHE A 6 0.82 -4.50 5.10
C PHE A 6 0.92 -4.14 3.61
N VAL A 7 2.07 -3.65 3.18
CA VAL A 7 2.37 -3.38 1.76
C VAL A 7 2.32 -4.67 0.94
N GLY A 8 2.90 -5.75 1.46
CA GLY A 8 2.89 -7.07 0.80
C GLY A 8 1.49 -7.65 0.58
N LEU A 9 0.50 -7.25 1.39
CA LEU A 9 -0.91 -7.62 1.18
C LEU A 9 -1.65 -6.61 0.30
N MET A 10 -1.49 -5.32 0.57
CA MET A 10 -2.21 -4.23 -0.10
C MET A 10 -1.89 -4.14 -1.59
N VAL A 11 -0.60 -4.14 -1.95
CA VAL A 11 -0.14 -3.85 -3.31
C VAL A 11 -0.59 -4.90 -4.33
N PRO A 12 -0.37 -6.21 -4.13
CA PRO A 12 -0.81 -7.20 -5.11
C PRO A 12 -2.34 -7.25 -5.25
N HIS A 13 -3.10 -6.95 -4.19
CA HIS A 13 -4.56 -6.84 -4.28
C HIS A 13 -5.01 -5.62 -5.09
N ALA A 14 -4.38 -4.45 -4.88
CA ALA A 14 -4.65 -3.24 -5.65
C ALA A 14 -4.30 -3.43 -7.13
N VAL A 15 -3.13 -4.01 -7.42
CA VAL A 15 -2.66 -4.30 -8.78
C VAL A 15 -3.59 -5.31 -9.46
N ARG A 16 -3.99 -6.39 -8.79
CA ARG A 16 -4.94 -7.37 -9.33
C ARG A 16 -6.26 -6.73 -9.75
N TRP A 17 -6.72 -5.71 -9.04
CA TRP A 17 -7.94 -4.98 -9.38
C TRP A 17 -7.77 -4.14 -10.67
N LEU A 18 -6.58 -3.60 -10.90
CA LEU A 18 -6.25 -2.78 -12.06
C LEU A 18 -5.90 -3.60 -13.31
N THR A 19 -5.10 -4.66 -13.17
CA THR A 19 -4.57 -5.45 -14.29
C THR A 19 -5.35 -6.73 -14.58
N GLY A 20 -6.29 -7.12 -13.69
CA GLY A 20 -6.98 -8.41 -13.77
C GLY A 20 -6.19 -9.57 -13.14
N PRO A 21 -6.62 -10.83 -13.33
CA PRO A 21 -6.10 -12.00 -12.63
C PRO A 21 -4.75 -12.53 -13.15
N ASP A 22 -4.15 -11.91 -14.17
CA ASP A 22 -2.88 -12.35 -14.75
C ASP A 22 -1.69 -12.11 -13.81
N TRP A 23 -1.22 -13.18 -13.19
CA TRP A 23 -0.11 -13.18 -12.23
C TRP A 23 1.19 -12.57 -12.76
N ARG A 24 1.45 -12.70 -14.07
CA ARG A 24 2.66 -12.14 -14.70
C ARG A 24 2.70 -10.62 -14.58
N TRP A 25 1.56 -9.97 -14.81
CA TRP A 25 1.43 -8.53 -14.67
C TRP A 25 1.36 -8.13 -13.20
N ILE A 26 0.64 -8.89 -12.37
CA ILE A 26 0.54 -8.60 -10.94
C ILE A 26 1.94 -8.55 -10.29
N LEU A 27 2.81 -9.50 -10.61
CA LEU A 27 4.17 -9.54 -10.07
C LEU A 27 5.02 -8.35 -10.54
N VAL A 28 5.01 -8.04 -11.84
CA VAL A 28 5.81 -6.93 -12.40
C VAL A 28 5.38 -5.60 -11.79
N TYR A 29 4.09 -5.31 -11.76
CA TYR A 29 3.59 -4.07 -11.18
C TYR A 29 3.79 -4.02 -9.67
N SER A 30 3.59 -5.13 -8.94
CA SER A 30 3.81 -5.15 -7.48
C SER A 30 5.27 -4.94 -7.11
N ALA A 31 6.21 -5.47 -7.92
CA ALA A 31 7.64 -5.29 -7.70
C ALA A 31 8.09 -3.82 -7.81
N VAL A 32 7.39 -3.00 -8.61
CA VAL A 32 7.67 -1.57 -8.76
C VAL A 32 6.87 -0.72 -7.77
N LEU A 33 5.57 -0.99 -7.62
CA LEU A 33 4.67 -0.21 -6.76
C LEU A 33 4.97 -0.37 -5.28
N ALA A 34 5.31 -1.57 -4.80
CA ALA A 34 5.58 -1.81 -3.39
C ALA A 34 6.73 -0.94 -2.84
N PRO A 35 7.94 -0.95 -3.43
CA PRO A 35 9.02 -0.09 -2.95
C PRO A 35 8.73 1.40 -3.14
N ALA A 36 8.01 1.80 -4.21
CA ALA A 36 7.63 3.19 -4.43
C ALA A 36 6.73 3.73 -3.30
N ILE A 37 5.73 2.96 -2.88
CA ILE A 37 4.82 3.35 -1.79
C ILE A 37 5.58 3.38 -0.44
N VAL A 38 6.49 2.43 -0.21
CA VAL A 38 7.33 2.42 1.01
C VAL A 38 8.22 3.66 1.07
N LEU A 39 8.86 4.04 -0.02
CA LEU A 39 9.69 5.24 -0.09
C LEU A 39 8.87 6.51 0.12
N LEU A 40 7.69 6.61 -0.50
CA LEU A 40 6.75 7.72 -0.28
C LEU A 40 6.35 7.82 1.20
N ALA A 41 6.08 6.70 1.85
CA ALA A 41 5.73 6.68 3.27
C ALA A 41 6.91 7.10 4.18
N ASP A 42 8.16 6.75 3.84
CA ASP A 42 9.34 7.20 4.58
C ASP A 42 9.54 8.72 4.43
N VAL A 43 9.43 9.24 3.20
CA VAL A 43 9.58 10.67 2.92
C VAL A 43 8.50 11.50 3.61
N LEU A 44 7.23 11.07 3.53
CA LEU A 44 6.12 11.73 4.24
C LEU A 44 6.28 11.62 5.76
N GLY A 45 6.78 10.49 6.26
CA GLY A 45 7.15 10.28 7.65
C GLY A 45 8.10 11.36 8.18
N ARG A 46 9.15 11.63 7.41
CA ARG A 46 10.18 12.64 7.74
C ARG A 46 9.68 14.08 7.61
N LEU A 47 8.74 14.34 6.69
CA LEU A 47 8.17 15.68 6.48
C LEU A 47 7.16 16.09 7.55
N ILE A 48 6.34 15.15 8.03
CA ILE A 48 5.26 15.45 8.98
C ILE A 48 5.81 15.65 10.39
N VAL A 49 6.93 15.02 10.74
CA VAL A 49 7.46 15.05 12.11
C VAL A 49 8.91 15.53 12.13
N ILE A 50 9.07 16.79 12.52
CA ILE A 50 10.33 17.44 12.88
C ILE A 50 10.21 17.81 14.36
N PRO A 51 11.14 17.43 15.26
CA PRO A 51 12.48 16.85 15.04
C PRO A 51 12.59 15.36 15.37
N SER A 52 11.49 14.66 15.69
CA SER A 52 11.51 13.25 16.06
C SER A 52 11.38 12.33 14.84
N GLU A 53 12.28 11.35 14.71
CA GLU A 53 12.19 10.34 13.64
C GLU A 53 11.00 9.42 13.91
N LEU A 54 9.88 9.68 13.24
CA LEU A 54 8.74 8.78 13.30
C LEU A 54 9.07 7.54 12.47
N GLN A 55 9.22 6.40 13.14
CA GLN A 55 9.51 5.13 12.50
C GLN A 55 8.51 4.88 11.37
N VAL A 56 9.01 4.58 10.17
CA VAL A 56 8.21 4.11 9.01
C VAL A 56 7.24 3.00 9.43
N GLY A 57 7.64 2.23 10.46
CA GLY A 57 6.84 1.43 11.37
C GLY A 57 5.37 1.82 11.53
N VAL A 58 5.16 3.08 11.90
CA VAL A 58 3.89 3.65 12.37
C VAL A 58 3.17 4.42 11.26
N MET A 59 3.90 5.01 10.32
CA MET A 59 3.31 5.78 9.22
C MET A 59 2.59 4.88 8.21
N MET A 60 3.13 3.69 7.98
CA MET A 60 2.59 2.79 6.97
C MET A 60 1.20 2.21 7.27
N PRO A 61 0.85 1.79 8.51
CA PRO A 61 -0.51 1.40 8.83
C PRO A 61 -1.50 2.57 8.75
N LEU A 62 -1.06 3.79 9.10
CA LEU A 62 -1.86 5.01 9.00
C LEU A 62 -2.28 5.33 7.56
N ILE A 63 -1.41 5.09 6.59
CA ILE A 63 -1.70 5.28 5.16
C ILE A 63 -2.33 4.03 4.54
N GLY A 64 -1.76 2.87 4.84
CA GLY A 64 -2.17 1.59 4.28
C GLY A 64 -3.58 1.20 4.68
N ALA A 65 -3.96 1.34 5.95
CA ALA A 65 -5.28 0.95 6.44
C ALA A 65 -6.43 1.67 5.70
N PRO A 66 -6.43 3.01 5.54
CA PRO A 66 -7.47 3.68 4.77
C PRO A 66 -7.46 3.28 3.29
N VAL A 67 -6.29 3.05 2.67
CA VAL A 67 -6.21 2.55 1.29
C VAL A 67 -6.84 1.17 1.16
N LEU A 68 -6.54 0.24 2.08
CA LEU A 68 -7.14 -1.10 2.10
C LEU A 68 -8.65 -1.06 2.34
N ILE A 69 -9.12 -0.19 3.24
CA ILE A 69 -10.55 0.03 3.47
C ILE A 69 -11.25 0.57 2.21
N LEU A 70 -10.63 1.52 1.50
CA LEU A 70 -11.16 2.06 0.25
C LEU A 70 -11.22 0.98 -0.83
N LEU A 71 -10.16 0.18 -0.97
CA LEU A 71 -10.11 -0.94 -1.92
C LEU A 71 -11.21 -1.97 -1.65
N VAL A 72 -11.39 -2.37 -0.38
CA VAL A 72 -12.44 -3.33 -0.01
C VAL A 72 -13.84 -2.73 -0.20
N ARG A 73 -14.05 -1.46 0.16
CA ARG A 73 -15.36 -0.79 -0.02
C ARG A 73 -15.74 -0.62 -1.49
N GLY A 74 -14.80 -0.30 -2.38
CA GLY A 74 -15.07 -0.17 -3.82
C GLY A 74 -15.43 -1.50 -4.49
N SER A 75 -14.91 -2.62 -3.98
CA SER A 75 -15.20 -3.95 -4.54
C SER A 75 -16.64 -4.43 -4.35
N ARG A 76 -17.37 -3.89 -3.35
CA ARG A 76 -18.79 -4.23 -3.09
C ARG A 76 -19.77 -3.55 -4.04
N VAL A 77 -19.33 -2.56 -4.84
CA VAL A 77 -20.21 -1.79 -5.74
C VAL A 77 -20.34 -2.42 -7.14
N ARG A 78 -19.64 -3.53 -7.42
CA ARG A 78 -19.73 -4.25 -8.71
C ARG A 78 -20.77 -5.38 -8.75
N GLU A 79 -21.62 -5.50 -7.73
CA GLU A 79 -22.63 -6.56 -7.62
C GLU A 79 -24.09 -6.06 -7.65
N LEU A 80 -24.32 -4.84 -8.18
CA LEU A 80 -25.63 -4.29 -8.52
C LEU A 80 -25.60 -3.75 -9.95
#